data_AF-A0A2S0KBX9-F1
#
_entry.id   AF-A0A2S0KBX9-F1
#
_cell.length_a   1.000
_cell.length_b   1.000
_cell.length_c   1.000
_cell.angle_alpha   90.00
_cell.angle_beta   90.00
_cell.angle_gamma   90.00
#
_symmetry.space_group_name_H-M   'P 1'
#
loop_
_entity.id
_entity.type
_entity.pdbx_description
1 polymer ?
#
loop_
_entity_poly.entity_id
_entity_poly.type
_entity_poly.pdbx_seq_one_letter_code
_entity_poly.pdbx_strand_id
1 'polypeptide(L)'
;MNDDAGHSPGYDVARRALEEARAQAQAAGKQVGRGRSGPVASPRRTGDRRRRTWSGAGPDGRDPQPFGRLVGSLARTRGWSPKISEGAVFGSWPAIVGPEIAAHAEPSALNDGVLHVRAESTAWATQLRYMQPQILAKIAAAVGDGVVKSLRITGPSAPSWRKGPLHVSGRGPRDTYG
;
A
#
# COMPACT_ATOMS: atom_id res chain seq x y z
N MET A 1 37.26 -26.87 92.44
CA MET A 1 37.50 -28.28 92.07
C MET A 1 36.66 -28.58 90.83
N ASN A 2 37.37 -28.85 89.74
CA ASN A 2 37.14 -29.91 88.74
C ASN A 2 35.82 -29.81 87.94
N ASP A 3 35.86 -29.41 86.67
CA ASP A 3 36.27 -30.15 85.46
C ASP A 3 35.05 -30.77 84.76
N ASP A 4 35.22 -30.94 83.45
CA ASP A 4 34.40 -31.73 82.51
C ASP A 4 33.21 -30.99 81.88
N ALA A 5 33.38 -30.36 80.72
CA ALA A 5 33.44 -30.95 79.38
C ALA A 5 32.06 -31.24 78.77
N GLY A 6 31.91 -30.79 77.53
CA GLY A 6 31.20 -31.58 76.54
C GLY A 6 29.76 -31.18 76.24
N HIS A 7 29.60 -30.70 75.01
CA HIS A 7 28.46 -30.98 74.13
C HIS A 7 27.32 -29.94 74.10
N SER A 8 27.51 -28.88 73.31
CA SER A 8 26.39 -28.15 72.70
C SER A 8 26.53 -28.23 71.18
N PRO A 9 25.75 -29.10 70.52
CA PRO A 9 25.90 -29.43 69.12
C PRO A 9 25.48 -28.23 68.26
N GLY A 10 25.99 -28.16 67.02
CA GLY A 10 25.59 -27.15 66.02
C GLY A 10 24.08 -27.04 65.72
N TYR A 11 23.25 -27.85 66.38
CA TYR A 11 21.80 -27.76 66.43
C TYR A 11 21.28 -26.43 67.02
N ASP A 12 21.92 -25.88 68.05
CA ASP A 12 21.43 -24.65 68.70
C ASP A 12 21.64 -23.42 67.82
N VAL A 13 22.73 -23.42 67.03
CA VAL A 13 23.01 -22.41 66.01
C VAL A 13 22.02 -22.53 64.84
N ALA A 14 21.70 -23.75 64.41
CA ALA A 14 20.73 -24.01 63.36
C ALA A 14 19.29 -23.63 63.76
N ARG A 15 18.92 -23.85 65.03
CA ARG A 15 17.60 -23.50 65.57
C ARG A 15 17.41 -21.98 65.66
N ARG A 16 18.44 -21.26 66.11
CA ARG A 16 18.45 -19.79 66.17
C ARG A 16 18.34 -19.16 64.78
N ALA A 17 19.09 -19.67 63.81
CA ALA A 17 19.05 -19.18 62.42
C ALA A 17 17.69 -19.42 61.74
N LEU A 18 17.02 -20.55 62.03
CA LEU A 18 15.69 -20.86 61.50
C LEU A 18 14.62 -19.95 62.11
N GLU A 19 14.75 -19.61 63.39
CA GLU A 19 13.79 -18.75 64.11
C GLU A 19 13.91 -17.28 63.66
N GLU A 20 15.14 -16.79 63.44
CA GLU A 20 15.39 -15.48 62.82
C GLU A 20 14.84 -15.39 61.38
N ALA A 21 15.04 -16.44 60.57
CA ALA A 21 14.47 -16.50 59.21
C ALA A 21 12.93 -16.49 59.22
N ARG A 22 12.30 -17.14 60.21
CA ARG A 22 10.83 -17.15 60.38
C ARG A 22 10.28 -15.80 60.83
N ALA A 23 10.98 -15.11 61.73
CA ALA A 23 10.62 -13.77 62.19
C ALA A 23 10.71 -12.75 61.05
N GLN A 24 11.77 -12.82 60.22
CA GLN A 24 11.92 -11.97 59.03
C GLN A 24 10.81 -12.23 57.98
N ALA A 25 10.38 -13.49 57.82
CA ALA A 25 9.29 -13.85 56.91
C ALA A 25 7.91 -13.35 57.38
N GLN A 26 7.68 -13.29 58.70
CA GLN A 26 6.43 -12.74 59.28
C GLN A 26 6.40 -11.21 59.25
N ALA A 27 7.52 -10.54 59.54
CA ALA A 27 7.64 -9.08 59.44
C ALA A 27 7.46 -8.58 57.99
N ALA A 28 7.78 -9.41 56.99
CA ALA A 28 7.54 -9.15 55.58
C ALA A 28 6.06 -9.32 55.14
N GLY A 29 5.11 -9.52 56.08
CA GLY A 29 3.67 -9.49 55.80
C GLY A 29 3.13 -10.67 54.98
N LYS A 30 3.84 -11.80 54.90
CA LYS A 30 3.36 -13.01 54.22
C LYS A 30 2.35 -13.77 55.08
N GLN A 31 1.05 -13.62 54.78
CA GLN A 31 0.01 -14.53 55.28
C GLN A 31 0.29 -15.95 54.79
N VAL A 32 0.64 -16.85 55.72
CA VAL A 32 0.78 -18.29 55.48
C VAL A 32 -0.58 -18.96 55.64
N GLY A 33 -1.36 -18.96 54.57
CA GLY A 33 -2.69 -19.57 54.57
C GLY A 33 -3.41 -19.36 53.26
N ARG A 34 -3.19 -20.27 52.32
CA ARG A 34 -3.87 -20.40 51.02
C ARG A 34 -3.58 -19.28 50.00
N GLY A 35 -2.36 -19.23 49.47
CA GLY A 35 -1.94 -18.18 48.55
C GLY A 35 -1.90 -18.58 47.07
N ARG A 36 -3.00 -18.36 46.34
CA ARG A 36 -2.92 -17.93 44.94
C ARG A 36 -2.78 -16.41 44.92
N SER A 37 -1.96 -15.92 43.98
CA SER A 37 -1.88 -14.57 43.40
C SER A 37 -0.59 -13.80 43.75
N GLY A 38 0.07 -13.31 42.69
CA GLY A 38 1.43 -12.76 42.66
C GLY A 38 1.55 -11.34 43.22
N PRO A 39 2.32 -10.39 42.63
CA PRO A 39 3.14 -10.41 41.41
C PRO A 39 4.64 -10.18 41.69
N VAL A 40 5.55 -10.50 40.74
CA VAL A 40 6.60 -9.58 40.26
C VAL A 40 7.46 -10.24 39.18
N ALA A 41 7.70 -9.45 38.14
CA ALA A 41 8.59 -9.73 37.04
C ALA A 41 10.02 -10.04 37.50
N SER A 42 10.68 -10.95 36.79
CA SER A 42 12.14 -11.07 36.81
C SER A 42 12.64 -11.19 35.36
N PRO A 43 13.64 -10.40 34.94
CA PRO A 43 14.02 -10.30 33.54
C PRO A 43 14.91 -11.48 33.17
N ARG A 44 14.35 -12.46 32.47
CA ARG A 44 15.16 -13.51 31.85
C ARG A 44 15.82 -12.95 30.58
N ARG A 45 17.06 -12.47 30.73
CA ARG A 45 18.01 -12.40 29.60
C ARG A 45 18.26 -13.83 29.14
N THR A 46 17.60 -14.22 28.06
CA THR A 46 17.89 -15.47 27.35
C THR A 46 18.23 -15.09 25.93
N GLY A 47 19.47 -15.42 25.55
CA GLY A 47 20.12 -14.96 24.34
C GLY A 47 19.38 -15.31 23.05
N ASP A 48 19.82 -14.58 22.03
CA ASP A 48 19.93 -14.99 20.64
C ASP A 48 18.99 -16.11 20.20
N ARG A 49 17.76 -15.72 19.89
CA ARG A 49 16.84 -16.55 19.14
C ARG A 49 16.11 -15.66 18.15
N ARG A 50 16.81 -15.35 17.08
CA ARG A 50 16.24 -15.16 15.72
C ARG A 50 15.55 -16.47 15.27
N ARG A 51 14.69 -17.03 16.13
CA ARG A 51 13.82 -18.17 15.87
C ARG A 51 12.76 -17.65 14.93
N ARG A 52 13.02 -17.86 13.64
CA ARG A 52 12.05 -18.30 12.63
C ARG A 52 10.62 -18.20 13.16
N THR A 53 10.01 -17.03 13.02
CA THR A 53 8.59 -16.85 13.27
C THR A 53 7.89 -17.73 12.23
N TRP A 54 7.43 -18.90 12.67
CA TRP A 54 6.48 -19.72 11.95
C TRP A 54 5.17 -18.94 11.87
N SER A 55 4.51 -18.98 10.72
CA SER A 55 3.23 -18.31 10.49
C SER A 55 2.24 -18.68 11.60
N GLY A 56 1.63 -17.67 12.23
CA GLY A 56 0.61 -17.87 13.25
C GLY A 56 -0.71 -18.36 12.65
N ALA A 57 -1.73 -18.60 13.48
CA ALA A 57 -3.07 -19.03 13.05
C ALA A 57 -3.89 -17.94 12.32
N GLY A 58 -3.25 -16.86 11.88
CA GLY A 58 -3.88 -15.74 11.17
C GLY A 58 -3.18 -15.46 9.85
N PRO A 59 -3.83 -14.74 8.91
CA PRO A 59 -3.27 -14.47 7.59
C PRO A 59 -1.89 -13.78 7.69
N ASP A 60 -0.85 -14.48 7.23
CA ASP A 60 0.53 -13.99 7.19
C ASP A 60 0.85 -13.43 5.78
N GLY A 61 1.79 -12.50 5.69
CA GLY A 61 2.32 -12.01 4.41
C GLY A 61 3.07 -13.09 3.61
N ARG A 62 3.35 -14.23 4.24
CA ARG A 62 3.93 -15.44 3.62
C ARG A 62 2.88 -16.41 3.08
N ASP A 63 1.60 -16.20 3.37
CA ASP A 63 0.53 -17.05 2.85
C ASP A 63 0.32 -16.81 1.35
N PRO A 64 -0.12 -17.82 0.58
CA PRO A 64 -0.44 -17.66 -0.83
C PRO A 64 -1.54 -16.62 -0.99
N GLN A 65 -1.17 -15.44 -1.47
CA GLN A 65 -2.11 -14.37 -1.75
C GLN A 65 -2.73 -14.58 -3.14
N PRO A 66 -4.01 -14.23 -3.34
CA PRO A 66 -4.61 -14.20 -4.66
C PRO A 66 -3.75 -13.37 -5.62
N PHE A 67 -3.50 -13.90 -6.82
CA PHE A 67 -2.63 -13.26 -7.81
C PHE A 67 -3.03 -11.81 -8.07
N GLY A 68 -4.32 -11.51 -8.22
CA GLY A 68 -4.82 -10.14 -8.39
C GLY A 68 -4.53 -9.20 -7.21
N ARG A 69 -4.52 -9.70 -5.97
CA ARG A 69 -4.17 -8.90 -4.79
C ARG A 69 -2.67 -8.58 -4.77
N LEU A 70 -1.81 -9.54 -5.13
CA LEU A 70 -0.36 -9.33 -5.24
C LEU A 70 -0.04 -8.33 -6.36
N VAL A 71 -0.60 -8.53 -7.55
CA VAL A 71 -0.42 -7.63 -8.69
C VAL A 71 -0.90 -6.22 -8.35
N GLY A 72 -2.08 -6.08 -7.72
CA GLY A 72 -2.58 -4.78 -7.26
C GLY A 72 -1.70 -4.12 -6.19
N SER A 73 -1.15 -4.90 -5.25
CA SER A 73 -0.24 -4.39 -4.21
C SER A 73 1.09 -3.92 -4.81
N LEU A 74 1.69 -4.72 -5.72
CA LEU A 74 2.89 -4.38 -6.47
C LEU A 74 2.67 -3.16 -7.37
N ALA A 75 1.52 -3.09 -8.04
CA ALA A 75 1.16 -1.95 -8.88
C ALA A 75 1.04 -0.65 -8.09
N ARG A 76 0.50 -0.70 -6.86
CA ARG A 76 0.46 0.45 -5.95
C ARG A 76 1.84 0.83 -5.43
N THR A 77 2.64 -0.15 -5.00
CA THR A 77 3.97 0.07 -4.40
C THR A 77 4.99 0.60 -5.42
N ARG A 78 4.88 0.17 -6.69
CA ARG A 78 5.78 0.56 -7.79
C ARG A 78 5.26 1.75 -8.61
N GLY A 79 4.09 2.29 -8.29
CA GLY A 79 3.45 3.34 -9.10
C GLY A 79 3.08 2.88 -10.51
N TRP A 80 2.85 1.58 -10.72
CA TRP A 80 2.42 1.00 -12.01
C TRP A 80 0.90 1.00 -12.20
N SER A 81 0.13 1.36 -11.17
CA SER A 81 -1.33 1.52 -11.30
C SER A 81 -1.74 2.37 -12.52
N PRO A 82 -1.10 3.52 -12.83
CA PRO A 82 -1.42 4.31 -14.01
C PRO A 82 -1.09 3.58 -15.32
N LYS A 83 0.05 2.88 -15.37
CA LYS A 83 0.56 2.15 -16.56
C LYS A 83 -0.31 0.94 -16.92
N ILE A 84 -0.82 0.23 -15.92
CA ILE A 84 -1.72 -0.93 -16.13
C ILE A 84 -3.09 -0.46 -16.61
N SER A 85 -3.61 0.61 -16.00
CA SER A 85 -4.85 1.24 -16.41
C SER A 85 -4.80 1.80 -17.83
N GLU A 86 -3.67 2.40 -18.23
CA GLU A 86 -3.41 2.84 -19.59
C GLU A 86 -3.51 1.66 -20.58
N GLY A 87 -2.81 0.55 -20.31
CA GLY A 87 -2.88 -0.64 -21.15
C GLY A 87 -4.29 -1.23 -21.30
N ALA A 88 -5.09 -1.20 -20.24
CA ALA A 88 -6.47 -1.67 -20.28
C ALA A 88 -7.38 -0.78 -21.16
N VAL A 89 -7.29 0.55 -21.00
CA VAL A 89 -8.06 1.50 -21.82
C VAL A 89 -7.69 1.37 -23.30
N PHE A 90 -6.40 1.27 -23.61
CA PHE A 90 -5.92 1.22 -24.99
C PHE A 90 -6.28 -0.11 -25.65
N GLY A 91 -6.07 -1.23 -24.95
CA GLY A 91 -6.39 -2.55 -25.48
C GLY A 91 -7.89 -2.80 -25.65
N SER A 92 -8.73 -2.16 -24.84
CA SER A 92 -10.19 -2.30 -24.91
C SER A 92 -10.90 -1.12 -25.57
N TRP A 93 -10.17 -0.16 -26.17
CA TRP A 93 -10.76 1.05 -26.72
C TRP A 93 -11.94 0.78 -27.67
N PRO A 94 -11.83 -0.10 -28.69
CA PRO A 94 -12.96 -0.39 -29.58
C PRO A 94 -14.17 -1.00 -28.86
N ALA A 95 -13.95 -1.79 -27.82
CA ALA A 95 -15.01 -2.38 -27.02
C ALA A 95 -15.72 -1.34 -26.13
N ILE A 96 -14.99 -0.32 -25.67
CA ILE A 96 -15.52 0.73 -24.81
C ILE A 96 -16.35 1.74 -25.61
N VAL A 97 -15.77 2.30 -26.67
CA VAL A 97 -16.42 3.40 -27.42
C VAL A 97 -17.30 2.90 -28.57
N GLY A 98 -17.01 1.71 -29.10
CA GLY A 98 -17.67 1.13 -30.26
C GLY A 98 -16.86 1.31 -31.55
N PRO A 99 -17.21 0.57 -32.62
CA PRO A 99 -16.44 0.51 -33.86
C PRO A 99 -16.40 1.83 -34.61
N GLU A 100 -17.49 2.61 -34.61
CA GLU A 100 -17.57 3.90 -35.30
C GLU A 100 -16.59 4.92 -34.70
N ILE A 101 -16.62 5.11 -33.38
CA ILE A 101 -15.70 6.04 -32.71
C ILE A 101 -14.26 5.54 -32.81
N ALA A 102 -14.03 4.23 -32.66
CA ALA A 102 -12.69 3.67 -32.73
C ALA A 102 -12.06 3.75 -34.14
N ALA A 103 -12.86 3.83 -35.20
CA ALA A 103 -12.37 4.02 -36.56
C ALA A 103 -11.82 5.44 -36.81
N HIS A 104 -12.33 6.43 -36.08
CA HIS A 104 -12.05 7.85 -36.33
C HIS A 104 -11.30 8.55 -35.18
N ALA A 105 -11.09 7.85 -34.06
CA ALA A 105 -10.49 8.39 -32.86
C ALA A 105 -9.65 7.35 -32.13
N GLU A 106 -8.40 7.70 -31.84
CA GLU A 106 -7.44 6.80 -31.19
C GLU A 106 -6.94 7.40 -29.87
N PRO A 107 -6.82 6.59 -28.80
CA PRO A 107 -6.19 7.02 -27.57
C PRO A 107 -4.67 7.13 -27.79
N SER A 108 -4.07 8.23 -27.32
CA SER A 108 -2.67 8.57 -27.57
C SER A 108 -1.81 8.54 -26.30
N ALA A 109 -2.36 9.00 -25.17
CA ALA A 109 -1.69 8.96 -23.86
C ALA A 109 -2.72 8.99 -22.73
N LEU A 110 -2.41 8.38 -21.59
CA LEU A 110 -3.15 8.56 -20.35
C LEU A 110 -2.22 9.12 -19.26
N ASN A 111 -2.38 10.41 -18.93
CA ASN A 111 -1.53 11.10 -17.96
C ASN A 111 -2.40 11.68 -16.84
N ASP A 112 -2.12 11.32 -15.59
CA ASP A 112 -2.81 11.86 -14.40
C ASP A 112 -4.36 11.76 -14.45
N GLY A 113 -4.87 10.73 -15.13
CA GLY A 113 -6.30 10.53 -15.36
C GLY A 113 -6.89 11.39 -16.48
N VAL A 114 -6.05 12.05 -17.28
CA VAL A 114 -6.44 12.74 -18.52
C VAL A 114 -6.15 11.81 -19.69
N LEU A 115 -7.20 11.32 -20.34
CA LEU A 115 -7.06 10.52 -21.56
C LEU A 115 -6.96 11.47 -22.77
N HIS A 116 -5.84 11.40 -23.48
CA HIS A 116 -5.62 12.14 -24.71
C HIS A 116 -6.11 11.32 -25.90
N VAL A 117 -7.05 11.86 -26.67
CA VAL A 117 -7.62 11.21 -27.85
C VAL A 117 -7.33 12.06 -29.09
N ARG A 118 -6.77 11.42 -30.11
CA ARG A 118 -6.52 12.02 -31.41
C ARG A 118 -7.65 11.64 -32.36
N ALA A 119 -8.37 12.64 -32.86
CA ALA A 119 -9.34 12.45 -33.93
C ALA A 119 -8.66 12.54 -35.30
N GLU A 120 -9.21 11.83 -36.29
CA GLU A 120 -8.75 11.90 -37.68
C GLU A 120 -9.01 13.27 -38.32
N SER A 121 -10.09 13.95 -37.93
CA SER A 121 -10.57 15.17 -38.56
C SER A 121 -11.03 16.20 -37.53
N THR A 122 -11.10 17.46 -37.97
CA THR A 122 -11.60 18.56 -37.14
C THR A 122 -13.10 18.44 -36.84
N ALA A 123 -13.87 17.89 -37.79
CA ALA A 123 -15.28 17.58 -37.61
C ALA A 123 -15.47 16.50 -36.53
N TRP A 124 -14.74 15.38 -36.64
CA TRP A 124 -14.77 14.31 -35.63
C TRP A 124 -14.32 14.80 -34.26
N ALA A 125 -13.27 15.62 -34.18
CA ALA A 125 -12.84 16.21 -32.91
C ALA A 125 -13.96 17.01 -32.23
N THR A 126 -14.80 17.70 -33.02
CA THR A 126 -15.94 18.48 -32.51
C THR A 126 -17.06 17.56 -32.04
N GLN A 127 -17.39 16.52 -32.81
CA GLN A 127 -18.37 15.52 -32.41
C GLN A 127 -17.98 14.82 -31.09
N LEU A 128 -16.72 14.41 -30.97
CA LEU A 128 -16.23 13.77 -29.75
C LEU A 128 -16.31 14.69 -28.52
N ARG A 129 -16.11 16.00 -28.69
CA ARG A 129 -16.24 16.98 -27.58
C ARG A 129 -17.68 17.06 -27.10
N TYR A 130 -18.64 17.00 -28.02
CA TYR A 130 -20.06 16.95 -27.66
C TYR A 130 -20.41 15.65 -26.92
N MET A 131 -19.85 14.52 -27.36
CA MET A 131 -20.08 13.20 -26.78
C MET A 131 -19.19 12.88 -25.57
N GLN A 132 -18.34 13.81 -25.14
CA GLN A 132 -17.33 13.60 -24.10
C GLN A 132 -17.90 13.03 -22.79
N PRO A 133 -19.04 13.53 -22.25
CA PRO A 133 -19.63 12.96 -21.02
C PRO A 133 -20.02 11.48 -21.18
N GLN A 134 -20.56 11.11 -22.34
CA GLN A 134 -20.96 9.74 -22.63
C GLN A 134 -19.75 8.81 -22.76
N ILE A 135 -18.68 9.28 -23.41
CA ILE A 135 -17.43 8.53 -23.55
C ILE A 135 -16.79 8.31 -22.18
N LEU A 136 -16.74 9.33 -21.32
CA LEU A 136 -16.21 9.20 -19.96
C LEU A 136 -17.01 8.19 -19.13
N ALA A 137 -18.35 8.22 -19.21
CA ALA A 137 -19.20 7.25 -18.52
C ALA A 137 -18.95 5.81 -18.98
N LYS A 138 -18.80 5.59 -20.30
CA LYS A 138 -18.46 4.27 -20.87
C LYS A 138 -17.09 3.77 -20.38
N ILE A 139 -16.09 4.65 -20.35
CA ILE A 139 -14.75 4.30 -19.86
C ILE A 139 -14.80 3.94 -18.37
N ALA A 140 -15.49 4.73 -17.56
CA ALA A 140 -15.64 4.46 -16.13
C ALA A 140 -16.34 3.11 -15.88
N ALA A 141 -17.35 2.77 -16.67
CA ALA A 141 -18.03 1.47 -16.58
C ALA A 141 -17.12 0.29 -16.94
N ALA A 142 -16.19 0.46 -17.88
CA ALA A 142 -15.33 -0.62 -18.35
C ALA A 142 -14.06 -0.83 -17.52
N VAL A 143 -13.41 0.25 -17.07
CA VAL A 143 -12.08 0.19 -16.44
C VAL A 143 -12.12 0.55 -14.95
N GLY A 144 -13.25 1.07 -14.47
CA GLY A 144 -13.47 1.48 -13.09
C GLY A 144 -13.38 2.99 -12.88
N ASP A 145 -14.08 3.45 -11.84
CA ASP A 145 -14.14 4.87 -11.49
C ASP A 145 -12.77 5.42 -11.07
N GLY A 146 -12.44 6.64 -11.52
CA GLY A 146 -11.21 7.34 -11.15
C GLY A 146 -9.97 7.04 -12.01
N VAL A 147 -10.04 6.09 -12.95
CA VAL A 147 -8.93 5.82 -13.91
C VAL A 147 -8.81 6.92 -14.96
N VAL A 148 -9.94 7.33 -15.54
CA VAL A 148 -10.02 8.47 -16.46
C VAL A 148 -10.97 9.50 -15.85
N LYS A 149 -10.40 10.62 -15.45
CA LYS A 149 -11.09 11.78 -14.85
C LYS A 149 -11.56 12.78 -15.89
N SER A 150 -10.81 12.92 -16.99
CA SER A 150 -11.14 13.85 -18.06
C SER A 150 -10.61 13.39 -19.41
N LEU A 151 -11.20 13.94 -20.47
CA LEU A 151 -10.85 13.65 -21.85
C LEU A 151 -10.27 14.90 -22.50
N ARG A 152 -9.15 14.76 -23.18
CA ARG A 152 -8.53 15.82 -23.99
C ARG A 152 -8.52 15.40 -25.45
N ILE A 153 -9.37 16.06 -26.24
CA ILE A 153 -9.55 15.72 -27.66
C ILE A 153 -8.77 16.71 -28.52
N THR A 154 -7.83 16.18 -29.28
CA THR A 154 -7.06 16.91 -30.29
C THR A 154 -7.47 16.46 -31.68
N GLY A 155 -7.73 17.41 -32.58
CA GLY A 155 -7.88 17.12 -34.00
C GLY A 155 -6.54 16.78 -34.67
N PRO A 156 -6.53 16.54 -35.99
CA PRO A 156 -5.29 16.38 -36.73
C PRO A 156 -4.40 17.61 -36.52
N SER A 157 -3.10 17.40 -36.33
CA SER A 157 -2.15 18.50 -36.12
C SER A 157 -2.20 19.44 -37.32
N ALA A 158 -2.56 20.70 -37.09
CA ALA A 158 -2.50 21.72 -38.13
C ALA A 158 -1.04 21.86 -38.62
N PRO A 159 -0.81 22.09 -39.93
CA PRO A 159 0.52 22.35 -40.44
C PRO A 159 1.12 23.57 -39.74
N SER A 160 2.30 23.44 -39.15
CA SER A 160 3.03 24.60 -38.66
C SER A 160 3.77 25.23 -39.84
N TRP A 161 3.39 26.44 -40.23
CA TRP A 161 4.13 27.23 -41.22
C TRP A 161 5.43 27.86 -40.68
N ARG A 162 5.74 27.61 -39.40
CA ARG A 162 6.98 28.01 -38.76
C ARG A 162 8.10 27.08 -39.21
N LYS A 163 9.05 27.59 -39.96
CA LYS A 163 10.25 26.85 -40.40
C LYS A 163 11.51 27.58 -39.93
N GLY A 164 12.40 26.87 -39.24
CA GLY A 164 13.74 27.35 -38.84
C GLY A 164 13.77 28.37 -37.69
N PRO A 165 14.98 28.67 -37.17
CA PRO A 165 15.17 29.61 -36.05
C PRO A 165 14.95 31.09 -36.46
N LEU A 166 15.02 31.41 -37.75
CA LEU A 166 14.78 32.75 -38.28
C LEU A 166 13.37 32.82 -38.90
N HIS A 167 12.36 32.95 -38.05
CA HIS A 167 10.97 33.08 -38.47
C HIS A 167 10.44 34.50 -38.24
N VAL A 168 10.01 35.16 -39.32
CA VAL A 168 9.30 36.45 -39.25
C VAL A 168 7.80 36.17 -39.12
N SER A 169 7.10 36.84 -38.20
CA SER A 169 5.64 36.77 -38.09
C SER A 169 4.97 37.41 -39.32
N GLY A 170 4.78 36.63 -40.38
CA GLY A 170 3.94 37.02 -41.52
C GLY A 170 2.45 37.01 -41.15
N ARG A 171 1.59 37.58 -42.01
CA ARG A 171 0.13 37.38 -41.89
C ARG A 171 -0.14 35.88 -42.06
N GLY A 172 -0.78 35.27 -41.07
CA GLY A 172 -1.10 33.83 -41.05
C GLY A 172 -1.93 33.37 -42.26
N PRO A 173 -2.28 32.07 -42.31
CA PRO A 173 -3.03 31.49 -43.42
C PRO A 173 -4.30 32.31 -43.70
N ARG A 174 -4.42 32.86 -44.91
CA ARG A 174 -5.62 33.55 -45.36
C ARG A 174 -6.56 32.48 -45.89
N ASP A 175 -7.79 32.50 -45.40
CA ASP A 175 -8.93 31.68 -45.77
C ASP A 175 -8.72 30.84 -47.04
N THR A 176 -8.45 29.56 -46.86
CA THR A 176 -8.43 28.60 -47.97
C THR A 176 -9.07 27.30 -47.54
N TYR A 177 -10.35 27.34 -47.15
CA TYR A 177 -11.30 26.22 -47.28
C TYR A 177 -12.71 26.82 -47.28
N GLY A 178 -13.23 27.06 -48.48
CA GLY A 178 -14.68 26.97 -48.72
C GLY A 178 -15.07 25.52 -48.96
#